data_AF-A0A2E9RW75-F1
#
_entry.id   AF-A0A2E9RW75-F1
#
_cell.length_a   1.000
_cell.length_b   1.000
_cell.length_c   1.000
_cell.angle_alpha   90.00
_cell.angle_beta   90.00
_cell.angle_gamma   90.00
#
_symmetry.space_group_name_H-M   'P 1'
#
loop_
_entity.id
_entity.type
_entity.pdbx_description
1 polymer ?
#
loop_
_entity_poly.entity_id
_entity_poly.type
_entity_poly.pdbx_seq_one_letter_code
_entity_poly.pdbx_strand_id
1 'polypeptide(L)'
;MSSVRKTEIIDRIPISEKEISQLVGRTIKSPVRLARLRDLGLDENGFLAEHASIFEELSWDNYDVRRERLEILEEAFPGETTVLHELFPSYYLGEADESIYSDWTNRLNDEQRNRFDQVEPWRRRSMATFVVAEDSIMREPPSGFSQAVDESDIRSLPRVFDESPDAHVENKHFQSWLRAVYDLVREVRPEASKLRLSAHFMSIRASHGSPGENSPEGAHEDGADYIISALVVNRFNVKGGESQIIEKILPQGNKELIYHHALQPGEFAFQSDTRDEFIHGTDLWHHVTPIRTADPALGEGWRELIGFDINVID
;
A
#
# COMPACT_ATOMS: atom_id res chain seq x y z
N MET A 1 4.62 -15.16 -21.85
CA MET A 1 4.69 -15.98 -20.61
C MET A 1 6.12 -16.52 -20.49
N SER A 2 7.02 -15.72 -19.93
CA SER A 2 8.40 -16.16 -19.64
C SER A 2 8.38 -16.89 -18.31
N SER A 3 8.83 -18.15 -18.29
CA SER A 3 8.87 -18.94 -17.06
C SER A 3 9.95 -18.38 -16.14
N VAL A 4 9.53 -17.69 -15.09
CA VAL A 4 10.37 -17.31 -13.97
C VAL A 4 11.02 -18.58 -13.44
N ARG A 5 12.35 -18.68 -13.54
CA ARG A 5 13.08 -19.71 -12.80
C ARG A 5 12.88 -19.38 -11.33
N LYS A 6 12.07 -20.20 -10.62
CA LYS A 6 12.09 -20.26 -9.17
C LYS A 6 13.44 -20.83 -8.76
N THR A 7 14.48 -19.99 -8.77
CA THR A 7 15.56 -20.19 -7.81
C THR A 7 14.87 -20.11 -6.45
N GLU A 8 15.04 -21.11 -5.60
CA GLU A 8 14.50 -21.09 -4.24
C GLU A 8 15.10 -19.86 -3.52
N ILE A 9 14.39 -18.73 -3.58
CA ILE A 9 14.70 -17.55 -2.80
C ILE A 9 14.54 -18.01 -1.35
N ILE A 10 15.65 -18.07 -0.62
CA ILE A 10 15.64 -18.43 0.80
C ILE A 10 14.91 -17.30 1.52
N ASP A 11 13.66 -17.56 1.88
CA ASP A 11 12.82 -16.65 2.64
C ASP A 11 13.37 -16.54 4.07
N ARG A 12 14.00 -15.40 4.38
CA ARG A 12 14.62 -15.12 5.67
C ARG A 12 14.74 -13.61 5.87
N ILE A 13 14.38 -13.15 7.07
CA ILE A 13 14.62 -11.79 7.53
C ILE A 13 15.44 -11.82 8.85
N PRO A 14 16.27 -10.81 9.16
CA PRO A 14 16.46 -9.59 8.37
C PRO A 14 17.24 -9.85 7.07
N ILE A 15 16.99 -9.02 6.06
CA ILE A 15 17.68 -9.06 4.77
C ILE A 15 17.85 -7.64 4.21
N SER A 16 18.97 -7.37 3.54
CA SER A 16 19.25 -6.11 2.83
C SER A 16 19.47 -6.32 1.33
N GLU A 17 19.65 -5.21 0.60
CA GLU A 17 20.00 -5.23 -0.82
C GLU A 17 21.29 -6.03 -1.10
N LYS A 18 22.22 -6.10 -0.14
CA LYS A 18 23.46 -6.88 -0.27
C LYS A 18 23.22 -8.38 -0.26
N GLU A 19 22.37 -8.87 0.64
CA GLU A 19 22.00 -10.28 0.65
C GLU A 19 21.12 -10.62 -0.56
N ILE A 20 20.19 -9.75 -0.94
CA ILE A 20 19.38 -9.93 -2.16
C ILE A 20 20.31 -10.01 -3.38
N SER A 21 21.32 -9.15 -3.47
CA SER A 21 22.33 -9.19 -4.54
C SER A 21 23.02 -10.55 -4.65
N GLN A 22 23.34 -11.17 -3.52
CA GLN A 22 23.93 -12.51 -3.49
C GLN A 22 22.95 -13.58 -3.97
N LEU A 23 21.68 -13.48 -3.59
CA LEU A 23 20.62 -14.42 -4.00
C LEU A 23 20.36 -14.37 -5.52
N VAL A 24 20.33 -13.17 -6.11
CA VAL A 24 20.08 -13.00 -7.55
C VAL A 24 21.35 -13.09 -8.41
N GLY A 25 22.53 -13.08 -7.79
CA GLY A 25 23.82 -13.19 -8.49
C GLY A 25 24.26 -11.93 -9.23
N ARG A 26 23.71 -10.76 -8.89
CA ARG A 26 24.05 -9.45 -9.43
C ARG A 26 23.80 -8.34 -8.41
N THR A 27 24.46 -7.20 -8.56
CA THR A 27 24.35 -6.09 -7.59
C THR A 27 23.02 -5.35 -7.74
N ILE A 28 22.23 -5.34 -6.67
CA ILE A 28 21.13 -4.41 -6.42
C ILE A 28 21.73 -3.22 -5.65
N LYS A 29 21.58 -2.01 -6.20
CA LYS A 29 22.21 -0.79 -5.63
C LYS A 29 21.24 0.03 -4.80
N SER A 30 19.98 -0.03 -5.17
CA SER A 30 18.83 0.48 -4.45
C SER A 30 18.77 -0.07 -3.03
N PRO A 31 18.67 0.77 -2.00
CA PRO A 31 18.52 0.31 -0.63
C PRO A 31 17.26 -0.52 -0.44
N VAL A 32 17.39 -1.66 0.24
CA VAL A 32 16.26 -2.51 0.64
C VAL A 32 16.53 -3.00 2.06
N ARG A 33 15.52 -3.02 2.90
CA ARG A 33 15.60 -3.63 4.23
C ARG A 33 14.27 -4.24 4.63
N LEU A 34 14.25 -5.56 4.80
CA LEU A 34 13.15 -6.24 5.48
C LEU A 34 13.66 -6.69 6.84
N ALA A 35 13.00 -6.26 7.91
CA ALA A 35 13.43 -6.49 9.27
C ALA A 35 12.25 -6.35 10.24
N ARG A 36 12.54 -6.41 11.55
CA ARG A 36 11.56 -6.25 12.62
C ARG A 36 11.76 -4.96 13.40
N LEU A 37 10.69 -4.49 14.05
CA LEU A 37 10.75 -3.34 14.97
C LEU A 37 11.85 -3.53 16.03
N ARG A 38 11.96 -4.72 16.61
CA ARG A 38 13.01 -5.02 17.61
C ARG A 38 14.43 -4.97 17.06
N ASP A 39 14.62 -5.18 15.76
CA ASP A 39 15.95 -5.09 15.12
C ASP A 39 16.43 -3.63 15.05
N LEU A 40 15.51 -2.67 15.20
CA LEU A 40 15.78 -1.24 15.32
C LEU A 40 15.81 -0.77 16.79
N GLY A 41 15.76 -1.71 17.75
CA GLY A 41 15.75 -1.39 19.18
C GLY A 41 14.41 -0.89 19.73
N LEU A 42 13.32 -1.02 18.97
CA LEU A 42 11.99 -0.60 19.41
C LEU A 42 11.31 -1.68 20.26
N ASP A 43 10.42 -1.24 21.16
CA ASP A 43 9.53 -2.12 21.91
C ASP A 43 8.42 -2.67 21.00
N GLU A 44 8.74 -3.75 20.28
CA GLU A 44 7.84 -4.42 19.33
C GLU A 44 6.52 -4.85 20.00
N ASN A 45 6.58 -5.48 21.17
CA ASN A 45 5.39 -5.96 21.85
C ASN A 45 4.50 -4.80 22.30
N GLY A 46 5.08 -3.74 22.86
CA GLY A 46 4.36 -2.54 23.24
C GLY A 46 3.74 -1.84 22.03
N PHE A 47 4.49 -1.72 20.93
CA PHE A 47 3.99 -1.14 19.68
C PHE A 47 2.77 -1.91 19.15
N LEU A 48 2.87 -3.24 19.03
CA LEU A 48 1.79 -4.07 18.53
C LEU A 48 0.56 -4.01 19.44
N ALA A 49 0.74 -4.04 20.76
CA ALA A 49 -0.37 -3.94 21.72
C ALA A 49 -1.09 -2.58 21.64
N GLU A 50 -0.34 -1.47 21.51
CA GLU A 50 -0.89 -0.11 21.39
C GLU A 50 -1.72 0.05 20.11
N HIS A 51 -1.29 -0.55 19.00
CA HIS A 51 -1.92 -0.35 17.68
C HIS A 51 -2.88 -1.47 17.27
N ALA A 52 -3.03 -2.54 18.06
CA ALA A 52 -3.80 -3.71 17.64
C ALA A 52 -5.30 -3.45 17.39
N SER A 53 -5.89 -2.45 18.03
CA SER A 53 -7.34 -2.19 17.98
C SER A 53 -7.73 -0.97 17.14
N ILE A 54 -6.76 -0.12 16.78
CA ILE A 54 -7.03 1.17 16.11
C ILE A 54 -7.64 0.99 14.72
N PHE A 55 -7.37 -0.16 14.09
CA PHE A 55 -7.82 -0.48 12.75
C PHE A 55 -9.33 -0.68 12.63
N GLU A 56 -10.00 -1.04 13.73
CA GLU A 56 -11.45 -1.14 13.77
C GLU A 56 -12.15 0.22 13.67
N GLU A 57 -11.46 1.29 14.08
CA GLU A 57 -11.95 2.68 14.08
C GLU A 57 -11.79 3.37 12.72
N LEU A 58 -11.05 2.77 11.78
CA LEU A 58 -10.80 3.35 10.47
C LEU A 58 -12.04 3.33 9.58
N SER A 59 -12.21 4.37 8.78
CA SER A 59 -13.30 4.48 7.81
C SER A 59 -13.09 3.58 6.60
N TRP A 60 -14.19 3.08 6.04
CA TRP A 60 -14.19 2.30 4.81
C TRP A 60 -13.78 3.14 3.59
N ASP A 61 -12.86 2.61 2.79
CA ASP A 61 -12.46 3.14 1.50
C ASP A 61 -13.51 2.75 0.44
N ASN A 62 -14.21 3.76 -0.08
CA ASN A 62 -15.24 3.57 -1.12
C ASN A 62 -14.73 3.85 -2.54
N TYR A 63 -13.47 4.25 -2.72
CA TYR A 63 -12.94 4.57 -4.05
C TYR A 63 -12.89 3.32 -4.93
N ASP A 64 -12.47 2.18 -4.39
CA ASP A 64 -12.47 0.93 -5.17
C ASP A 64 -13.90 0.43 -5.46
N VAL A 65 -14.83 0.59 -4.50
CA VAL A 65 -16.24 0.24 -4.71
C VAL A 65 -16.81 1.01 -5.90
N ARG A 66 -16.51 2.31 -5.97
CA ARG A 66 -16.94 3.18 -7.08
C ARG A 66 -16.30 2.75 -8.40
N ARG A 67 -15.02 2.38 -8.39
CA ARG A 67 -14.31 1.87 -9.58
C ARG A 67 -14.89 0.54 -10.07
N GLU A 68 -15.03 -0.47 -9.22
CA GLU A 68 -15.58 -1.78 -9.61
C GLU A 68 -17.02 -1.67 -10.12
N ARG A 69 -17.82 -0.79 -9.51
CA ARG A 69 -19.17 -0.51 -10.01
C ARG A 69 -19.16 0.09 -11.41
N LEU A 70 -18.23 1.00 -11.70
CA LEU A 70 -18.05 1.52 -13.06
C LEU A 70 -17.66 0.40 -14.03
N GLU A 71 -16.71 -0.47 -13.67
CA GLU A 71 -16.27 -1.59 -14.51
C GLU A 71 -17.46 -2.50 -14.89
N ILE A 72 -18.37 -2.76 -13.96
CA ILE A 72 -19.61 -3.52 -14.23
C ILE A 72 -20.52 -2.79 -15.24
N LEU A 73 -20.64 -1.47 -15.14
CA LEU A 73 -21.43 -0.68 -16.11
C LEU A 73 -20.77 -0.67 -17.49
N GLU A 74 -19.45 -0.58 -17.57
CA GLU A 74 -18.71 -0.64 -18.84
C GLU A 74 -18.86 -2.00 -19.53
N GLU A 75 -18.78 -3.09 -18.76
CA GLU A 75 -19.04 -4.44 -19.25
C GLU A 75 -20.47 -4.60 -19.78
N ALA A 76 -21.45 -4.01 -19.09
CA ALA A 76 -22.86 -4.08 -19.47
C ALA A 76 -23.21 -3.21 -20.69
N PHE A 77 -22.52 -2.08 -20.84
CA PHE A 77 -22.81 -1.06 -21.87
C PHE A 77 -21.56 -0.63 -22.65
N PRO A 78 -20.91 -1.56 -23.39
CA PRO A 78 -19.64 -1.27 -24.07
C PRO A 78 -19.73 -0.18 -25.14
N GLY A 79 -20.93 0.16 -25.61
CA GLY A 79 -21.17 1.24 -26.58
C GLY A 79 -21.39 2.63 -25.94
N GLU A 80 -21.42 2.73 -24.62
CA GLU A 80 -21.77 3.96 -23.88
C GLU A 80 -20.66 4.39 -22.90
N THR A 81 -19.47 3.75 -22.94
CA THR A 81 -18.36 3.95 -21.98
C THR A 81 -17.84 5.37 -21.90
N THR A 82 -17.83 6.12 -23.02
CA THR A 82 -17.38 7.52 -23.03
C THR A 82 -18.19 8.39 -22.07
N VAL A 83 -19.52 8.25 -22.05
CA VAL A 83 -20.37 9.03 -21.15
C VAL A 83 -20.20 8.57 -19.70
N LEU A 84 -20.02 7.26 -19.48
CA LEU A 84 -19.73 6.73 -18.14
C LEU A 84 -18.44 7.32 -17.56
N HIS A 85 -17.39 7.43 -18.38
CA HIS A 85 -16.09 8.03 -18.03
C HIS A 85 -16.18 9.53 -17.78
N GLU A 86 -16.96 10.27 -18.56
CA GLU A 86 -17.17 11.71 -18.33
C GLU A 86 -17.81 12.00 -16.97
N LEU A 87 -18.72 11.13 -16.51
CA LEU A 87 -19.39 11.25 -15.21
C LEU A 87 -18.52 10.76 -14.04
N PHE A 88 -17.60 9.83 -14.31
CA PHE A 88 -16.88 9.08 -13.28
C PHE A 88 -16.07 9.92 -12.29
N PRO A 89 -15.34 10.98 -12.68
CA PRO A 89 -14.58 11.79 -11.73
C PRO A 89 -15.42 12.29 -10.55
N SER A 90 -16.64 12.79 -10.81
CA SER A 90 -17.53 13.30 -9.77
C SER A 90 -18.03 12.20 -8.81
N TYR A 91 -18.35 11.02 -9.35
CA TYR A 91 -18.74 9.86 -8.55
C TYR A 91 -17.56 9.30 -7.76
N TYR A 92 -16.41 9.15 -8.41
CA TYR A 92 -15.18 8.64 -7.82
C TYR A 92 -14.76 9.47 -6.61
N LEU A 93 -14.75 10.80 -6.75
CA LEU A 93 -14.44 11.74 -5.66
C LEU A 93 -15.55 11.84 -4.60
N GLY A 94 -16.75 11.34 -4.87
CA GLY A 94 -17.89 11.40 -3.96
C GLY A 94 -18.59 12.75 -3.95
N GLU A 95 -18.35 13.58 -4.96
CA GLU A 95 -19.10 14.82 -5.21
C GLU A 95 -20.52 14.53 -5.69
N ALA A 96 -20.70 13.39 -6.36
CA ALA A 96 -21.98 12.86 -6.77
C ALA A 96 -22.19 11.45 -6.20
N ASP A 97 -23.45 11.09 -5.96
CA ASP A 97 -23.83 9.73 -5.55
C ASP A 97 -24.10 8.81 -6.76
N GLU A 98 -24.44 7.56 -6.49
CA GLU A 98 -24.71 6.53 -7.50
C GLU A 98 -25.82 6.92 -8.50
N SER A 99 -26.73 7.84 -8.14
CA SER A 99 -27.89 8.19 -8.96
C SER A 99 -27.52 8.81 -10.31
N ILE A 100 -26.29 9.31 -10.47
CA ILE A 100 -25.79 9.78 -11.77
C ILE A 100 -25.75 8.68 -12.83
N TYR A 101 -25.72 7.42 -12.39
CA TYR A 101 -25.75 6.25 -13.27
C TYR A 101 -27.13 5.60 -13.39
N SER A 102 -28.19 6.25 -12.90
CA SER A 102 -29.55 5.65 -12.85
C SER A 102 -30.07 5.15 -14.20
N ASP A 103 -29.77 5.83 -15.30
CA ASP A 103 -30.13 5.41 -16.66
C ASP A 103 -29.53 4.05 -17.03
N TRP A 104 -28.31 3.75 -16.57
CA TRP A 104 -27.63 2.48 -16.81
C TRP A 104 -28.02 1.43 -15.77
N THR A 105 -28.06 1.77 -14.48
CA THR A 105 -28.39 0.82 -13.41
C THR A 105 -29.82 0.27 -13.55
N ASN A 106 -30.75 1.05 -14.12
CA ASN A 106 -32.12 0.60 -14.41
C ASN A 106 -32.23 -0.36 -15.60
N ARG A 107 -31.20 -0.43 -16.45
CA ARG A 107 -31.13 -1.30 -17.65
C ARG A 107 -30.32 -2.57 -17.43
N LEU A 108 -29.70 -2.74 -16.26
CA LEU A 108 -28.98 -3.97 -15.90
C LEU A 108 -29.94 -5.16 -15.85
N ASN A 109 -29.48 -6.32 -16.33
CA ASN A 109 -30.20 -7.57 -16.08
C ASN A 109 -29.99 -8.04 -14.62
N ASP A 110 -30.75 -9.05 -14.17
CA ASP A 110 -30.71 -9.53 -12.78
C ASP A 110 -29.30 -9.95 -12.33
N GLU A 111 -28.51 -10.58 -13.19
CA GLU A 111 -27.16 -11.02 -12.87
C GLU A 111 -26.20 -9.83 -12.70
N GLN A 112 -26.24 -8.88 -13.63
CA GLN A 112 -25.41 -7.67 -13.58
C GLN A 112 -25.80 -6.79 -12.40
N ARG A 113 -27.10 -6.64 -12.13
CA ARG A 113 -27.62 -5.89 -10.99
C ARG A 113 -27.14 -6.50 -9.67
N ASN A 114 -27.21 -7.83 -9.56
CA ASN A 114 -26.71 -8.53 -8.38
C ASN A 114 -25.20 -8.34 -8.19
N ARG A 115 -24.39 -8.42 -9.26
CA ARG A 115 -22.96 -8.12 -9.20
C ARG A 115 -22.70 -6.68 -8.71
N PHE A 116 -23.45 -5.71 -9.25
CA PHE A 116 -23.31 -4.30 -8.91
C PHE A 116 -23.66 -4.01 -7.44
N ASP A 117 -24.76 -4.58 -6.95
CA ASP A 117 -25.22 -4.39 -5.57
C ASP A 117 -24.32 -5.07 -4.52
N GLN A 118 -23.64 -6.16 -4.91
CA GLN A 118 -22.76 -6.92 -4.02
C GLN A 118 -21.33 -6.36 -3.90
N VAL A 119 -20.99 -5.29 -4.63
CA VAL A 119 -19.69 -4.63 -4.47
C VAL A 119 -19.63 -3.98 -3.09
N GLU A 120 -18.76 -4.49 -2.22
CA GLU A 120 -18.53 -4.00 -0.87
C GLU A 120 -17.10 -3.49 -0.70
N PRO A 121 -16.86 -2.49 0.17
CA PRO A 121 -15.51 -2.07 0.48
C PRO A 121 -14.76 -3.20 1.20
N TRP A 122 -13.48 -3.37 0.89
CA TRP A 122 -12.62 -4.36 1.56
C TRP A 122 -11.41 -3.72 2.25
N ARG A 123 -11.27 -2.40 2.19
CA ARG A 123 -10.20 -1.67 2.88
C ARG A 123 -10.79 -0.62 3.80
N ARG A 124 -10.25 -0.52 5.01
CA ARG A 124 -10.38 0.67 5.85
C ARG A 124 -9.06 1.39 5.91
N ARG A 125 -9.08 2.72 5.93
CA ARG A 125 -7.84 3.49 5.97
C ARG A 125 -7.98 4.86 6.60
N SER A 126 -6.86 5.35 7.10
CA SER A 126 -6.64 6.75 7.44
C SER A 126 -5.21 7.14 7.08
N MET A 127 -4.92 8.44 7.12
CA MET A 127 -3.59 8.97 6.86
C MET A 127 -3.21 10.03 7.90
N ALA A 128 -1.92 10.17 8.17
CA ALA A 128 -1.37 11.31 8.89
C ALA A 128 0.02 11.66 8.36
N THR A 129 0.31 12.95 8.23
CA THR A 129 1.58 13.43 7.67
C THR A 129 2.43 14.09 8.74
N PHE A 130 3.73 13.80 8.73
CA PHE A 130 4.70 14.33 9.68
C PHE A 130 5.90 14.92 8.96
N VAL A 131 6.45 15.99 9.52
CA VAL A 131 7.79 16.48 9.23
C VAL A 131 8.71 16.07 10.36
N VAL A 132 9.73 15.27 10.04
CA VAL A 132 10.70 14.74 11.00
C VAL A 132 12.09 15.31 10.68
N ALA A 133 12.73 15.85 11.70
CA ALA A 133 14.12 16.29 11.69
C ALA A 133 14.83 15.73 12.93
N GLU A 134 16.14 15.94 13.04
CA GLU A 134 16.98 15.37 14.10
C GLU A 134 16.40 15.59 15.52
N ASP A 135 15.91 16.80 15.81
CA ASP A 135 15.42 17.18 17.13
C ASP A 135 13.90 17.43 17.19
N SER A 136 13.14 17.15 16.12
CA SER A 136 11.72 17.49 16.08
C SER A 136 10.88 16.55 15.22
N ILE A 137 9.70 16.23 15.71
CA ILE A 137 8.61 15.59 14.95
C ILE A 137 7.42 16.54 15.02
N MET A 138 6.89 16.95 13.86
CA MET A 138 5.72 17.82 13.77
C MET A 138 4.69 17.21 12.84
N ARG A 139 3.46 17.05 13.31
CA ARG A 139 2.34 16.63 12.46
C ARG A 139 1.88 17.80 11.59
N GLU A 140 1.76 17.57 10.29
CA GLU A 140 1.15 18.53 9.36
C GLU A 140 -0.39 18.39 9.43
N PRO A 141 -1.17 19.48 9.24
CA PRO A 141 -2.62 19.38 9.08
C PRO A 141 -3.01 18.48 7.89
N PRO A 142 -4.22 17.91 7.90
CA PRO A 142 -4.69 17.07 6.81
C PRO A 142 -4.58 17.80 5.46
N SER A 143 -4.00 17.14 4.46
CA SER A 143 -3.97 17.57 3.07
C SER A 143 -4.58 16.50 2.17
N GLY A 144 -5.10 16.89 0.99
CA GLY A 144 -5.62 15.92 0.03
C GLY A 144 -4.53 14.96 -0.44
N PHE A 145 -4.88 13.70 -0.69
CA PHE A 145 -3.97 12.64 -1.16
C PHE A 145 -4.19 12.32 -2.64
N SER A 146 -3.13 12.40 -3.45
CA SER A 146 -3.13 11.94 -4.84
C SER A 146 -1.93 11.01 -5.07
N GLN A 147 -2.10 9.93 -5.84
CA GLN A 147 -0.95 9.10 -6.23
C GLN A 147 -0.22 9.75 -7.40
N ALA A 148 1.11 9.65 -7.44
CA ALA A 148 1.94 10.13 -8.55
C ALA A 148 1.90 9.17 -9.75
N VAL A 149 0.69 8.89 -10.23
CA VAL A 149 0.43 8.09 -11.43
C VAL A 149 0.30 9.00 -12.66
N ASP A 150 0.21 8.41 -13.86
CA ASP A 150 -0.07 9.16 -15.09
C ASP A 150 -1.35 10.00 -14.94
N GLU A 151 -1.38 11.22 -15.51
CA GLU A 151 -2.54 12.12 -15.41
C GLU A 151 -3.84 11.51 -15.97
N SER A 152 -3.72 10.54 -16.89
CA SER A 152 -4.88 9.80 -17.43
C SER A 152 -5.41 8.73 -16.49
N ASP A 153 -4.66 8.35 -15.45
CA ASP A 153 -5.12 7.41 -14.42
C ASP A 153 -6.00 8.15 -13.41
N ILE A 154 -7.20 7.62 -13.14
CA ILE A 154 -8.17 8.24 -12.21
C ILE A 154 -7.62 8.45 -10.80
N ARG A 155 -6.60 7.67 -10.40
CA ARG A 155 -5.94 7.77 -9.09
C ARG A 155 -5.06 9.02 -8.96
N SER A 156 -4.83 9.73 -10.06
CA SER A 156 -4.20 11.07 -10.06
C SER A 156 -5.11 12.13 -9.44
N LEU A 157 -6.44 11.89 -9.38
CA LEU A 157 -7.37 12.81 -8.75
C LEU A 157 -7.14 12.90 -7.23
N PRO A 158 -7.36 14.08 -6.60
CA PRO A 158 -7.10 14.30 -5.18
C PRO A 158 -8.17 13.61 -4.33
N ARG A 159 -7.88 12.38 -3.91
CA ARG A 159 -8.70 11.65 -2.96
C ARG A 159 -8.50 12.22 -1.56
N VAL A 160 -9.56 12.23 -0.78
CA VAL A 160 -9.51 12.68 0.61
C VAL A 160 -9.71 11.44 1.48
N PHE A 161 -8.71 11.12 2.27
CA PHE A 161 -8.81 10.10 3.30
C PHE A 161 -8.98 10.76 4.65
N ASP A 162 -9.62 10.04 5.57
CA ASP A 162 -9.77 10.51 6.94
C ASP A 162 -8.41 10.65 7.60
N GLU A 163 -8.26 11.73 8.37
CA GLU A 163 -7.09 11.96 9.19
C GLU A 163 -7.07 10.95 10.34
N SER A 164 -5.92 10.32 10.61
CA SER A 164 -5.79 9.39 11.74
C SER A 164 -6.11 10.09 13.07
N PRO A 165 -6.90 9.49 13.97
CA PRO A 165 -7.11 10.06 15.31
C PRO A 165 -5.81 10.30 16.09
N ASP A 166 -5.78 11.34 16.93
CA ASP A 166 -4.59 11.69 17.74
C ASP A 166 -4.09 10.51 18.59
N ALA A 167 -5.00 9.72 19.17
CA ALA A 167 -4.66 8.54 19.95
C ALA A 167 -3.84 7.50 19.16
N HIS A 168 -4.00 7.42 17.84
CA HIS A 168 -3.30 6.46 16.98
C HIS A 168 -1.85 6.87 16.73
N VAL A 169 -1.52 8.17 16.82
CA VAL A 169 -0.23 8.72 16.37
C VAL A 169 0.55 9.53 17.42
N GLU A 170 -0.11 10.04 18.46
CA GLU A 170 0.52 10.85 19.53
C GLU A 170 1.04 10.00 20.70
N ASN A 171 1.11 8.68 20.53
CA ASN A 171 1.68 7.78 21.53
C ASN A 171 3.20 7.60 21.34
N LYS A 172 3.90 7.24 22.43
CA LYS A 172 5.36 7.08 22.44
C LYS A 172 5.87 6.02 21.44
N HIS A 173 5.07 5.00 21.16
CA HIS A 173 5.47 3.88 20.30
C HIS A 173 5.51 4.34 18.84
N PHE A 174 4.50 5.07 18.39
CA PHE A 174 4.46 5.67 17.06
C PHE A 174 5.52 6.74 16.87
N GLN A 175 5.72 7.62 17.86
CA GLN A 175 6.79 8.62 17.81
C GLN A 175 8.19 7.99 17.73
N SER A 176 8.43 6.89 18.46
CA SER A 176 9.69 6.15 18.35
C SER A 176 9.86 5.50 16.97
N TRP A 177 8.74 5.06 16.37
CA TRP A 177 8.76 4.51 15.01
C TRP A 177 9.12 5.58 13.98
N LEU A 178 8.49 6.77 14.02
CA LEU A 178 8.85 7.89 13.14
C LEU A 178 10.33 8.24 13.22
N ARG A 179 10.92 8.22 14.43
CA ARG A 179 12.36 8.45 14.62
C ARG A 179 13.21 7.35 13.99
N ALA A 180 12.81 6.07 14.14
CA ALA A 180 13.52 4.97 13.51
C ALA A 180 13.44 5.01 11.98
N VAL A 181 12.31 5.44 11.40
CA VAL A 181 12.18 5.69 9.95
C VAL A 181 13.14 6.79 9.50
N TYR A 182 13.25 7.88 10.27
CA TYR A 182 14.24 8.92 10.00
C TYR A 182 15.67 8.36 10.00
N ASP A 183 16.03 7.56 11.01
CA ASP A 183 17.35 6.96 11.12
C ASP A 183 17.64 5.98 9.97
N LEU A 184 16.66 5.18 9.54
CA LEU A 184 16.78 4.30 8.36
C LEU A 184 17.15 5.08 7.10
N VAL A 185 16.52 6.22 6.85
CA VAL A 185 16.86 7.07 5.70
C VAL A 185 18.26 7.66 5.86
N ARG A 186 18.65 8.10 7.06
CA ARG A 186 20.01 8.62 7.33
C ARG A 186 21.09 7.57 7.12
N GLU A 187 20.81 6.29 7.34
CA GLU A 187 21.78 5.21 7.07
C GLU A 187 22.15 5.12 5.58
N VAL A 188 21.19 5.37 4.70
CA VAL A 188 21.35 5.23 3.24
C VAL A 188 21.60 6.56 2.53
N ARG A 189 21.17 7.66 3.16
CA ARG A 189 21.31 9.04 2.70
C ARG A 189 21.74 9.96 3.84
N PRO A 190 23.03 9.92 4.25
CA PRO A 190 23.53 10.58 5.46
C PRO A 190 23.37 12.09 5.50
N GLU A 191 23.26 12.74 4.33
CA GLU A 191 23.08 14.18 4.17
C GLU A 191 21.64 14.65 4.36
N ALA A 192 20.64 13.75 4.31
CA ALA A 192 19.26 14.12 4.60
C ALA A 192 19.19 14.65 6.04
N SER A 193 18.50 15.75 6.27
CA SER A 193 18.33 16.37 7.58
C SER A 193 16.87 16.51 7.98
N LYS A 194 15.96 16.49 6.99
CA LYS A 194 14.54 16.68 7.14
C LYS A 194 13.73 15.82 6.18
N LEU A 195 12.76 15.08 6.72
CA LEU A 195 11.88 14.19 5.98
C LEU A 195 10.42 14.63 6.14
N ARG A 196 9.62 14.46 5.09
CA ARG A 196 8.16 14.38 5.18
C ARG A 196 7.77 12.91 5.11
N LEU A 197 7.06 12.44 6.13
CA LEU A 197 6.57 11.06 6.27
C LEU A 197 5.04 11.07 6.20
N SER A 198 4.46 10.45 5.17
CA SER A 198 3.02 10.22 5.09
C SER A 198 2.71 8.81 5.56
N ALA A 199 2.13 8.68 6.75
CA ALA A 199 1.78 7.38 7.34
C ALA A 199 0.39 6.93 6.86
N HIS A 200 0.31 5.73 6.30
CA HIS A 200 -0.92 5.10 5.80
C HIS A 200 -1.34 3.95 6.70
N PHE A 201 -2.43 4.12 7.43
CA PHE A 201 -3.02 3.03 8.23
C PHE A 201 -4.01 2.28 7.36
N MET A 202 -3.88 0.96 7.24
CA MET A 202 -4.73 0.16 6.38
C MET A 202 -5.15 -1.14 7.06
N SER A 203 -6.45 -1.43 7.04
CA SER A 203 -7.05 -2.72 7.39
C SER A 203 -7.68 -3.34 6.16
N ILE A 204 -7.13 -4.45 5.68
CA ILE A 204 -7.59 -5.16 4.48
C ILE A 204 -8.38 -6.39 4.90
N ARG A 205 -9.61 -6.50 4.40
CA ARG A 205 -10.55 -7.59 4.62
C ARG A 205 -10.51 -8.60 3.48
N ALA A 206 -10.47 -9.89 3.81
CA ALA A 206 -10.81 -10.99 2.94
C ALA A 206 -12.12 -11.63 3.42
N SER A 207 -13.10 -11.80 2.53
CA SER A 207 -14.40 -12.40 2.85
C SER A 207 -14.55 -13.80 2.24
N HIS A 208 -15.69 -14.45 2.46
CA HIS A 208 -15.94 -15.78 1.91
C HIS A 208 -16.15 -15.72 0.39
N GLY A 209 -15.06 -15.98 -0.35
CA GLY A 209 -15.08 -16.05 -1.82
C GLY A 209 -14.35 -14.88 -2.49
N SER A 210 -14.25 -13.72 -1.83
CA SER A 210 -13.56 -12.54 -2.36
C SER A 210 -12.20 -12.34 -1.66
N PRO A 211 -11.10 -12.25 -2.42
CA PRO A 211 -9.81 -11.89 -1.84
C PRO A 211 -9.82 -10.45 -1.32
N GLY A 212 -8.96 -10.18 -0.34
CA GLY A 212 -8.63 -8.80 0.02
C GLY A 212 -7.40 -8.35 -0.76
N GLU A 213 -7.50 -7.24 -1.49
CA GLU A 213 -6.41 -6.75 -2.32
C GLU A 213 -5.80 -5.47 -1.76
N ASN A 214 -4.50 -5.50 -1.53
CA ASN A 214 -3.71 -4.34 -1.11
C ASN A 214 -3.50 -3.34 -2.26
N SER A 215 -3.21 -3.88 -3.44
CA SER A 215 -2.74 -3.13 -4.62
C SER A 215 -3.37 -3.76 -5.87
N PRO A 216 -4.68 -3.52 -6.13
CA PRO A 216 -5.41 -4.15 -7.24
C PRO A 216 -4.82 -3.81 -8.62
N GLU A 217 -4.09 -2.70 -8.74
CA GLU A 217 -3.33 -2.29 -9.92
C GLU A 217 -2.12 -3.19 -10.26
N GLY A 218 -1.67 -4.04 -9.31
CA GLY A 218 -0.48 -4.86 -9.45
C GLY A 218 0.80 -4.18 -8.94
N ALA A 219 1.93 -4.46 -9.58
CA ALA A 219 3.23 -3.93 -9.18
C ALA A 219 3.36 -2.45 -9.57
N HIS A 220 3.77 -1.60 -8.63
CA HIS A 220 3.84 -0.15 -8.76
C HIS A 220 5.00 0.46 -7.95
N GLU A 221 5.15 1.78 -8.11
CA GLU A 221 5.93 2.71 -7.28
C GLU A 221 4.93 3.69 -6.63
N ASP A 222 5.24 4.22 -5.46
CA ASP A 222 4.32 5.11 -4.71
C ASP A 222 4.51 6.60 -5.01
N GLY A 223 5.62 6.98 -5.64
CA GLY A 223 5.94 8.38 -5.95
C GLY A 223 6.82 9.07 -4.91
N ALA A 224 7.47 8.32 -4.02
CA ALA A 224 8.29 8.84 -2.93
C ALA A 224 9.80 8.57 -3.15
N ASP A 225 10.68 9.19 -2.37
CA ASP A 225 12.12 8.86 -2.41
C ASP A 225 12.37 7.45 -1.84
N TYR A 226 11.69 7.14 -0.74
CA TYR A 226 11.70 5.83 -0.08
C TYR A 226 10.29 5.49 0.39
N ILE A 227 10.05 4.20 0.61
CA ILE A 227 8.80 3.71 1.21
C ILE A 227 9.07 2.70 2.31
N ILE A 228 8.10 2.61 3.22
CA ILE A 228 7.85 1.37 3.95
C ILE A 228 6.53 0.84 3.41
N SER A 229 6.61 -0.13 2.49
CA SER A 229 5.42 -0.68 1.81
C SER A 229 4.44 -1.34 2.78
N ALA A 230 4.95 -1.87 3.89
CA ALA A 230 4.15 -2.27 5.05
C ALA A 230 5.04 -2.45 6.28
N LEU A 231 4.57 -2.01 7.45
CA LEU A 231 4.81 -2.61 8.76
C LEU A 231 3.53 -3.36 9.16
N VAL A 232 3.58 -4.68 9.25
CA VAL A 232 2.39 -5.48 9.59
C VAL A 232 2.16 -5.41 11.10
N VAL A 233 0.93 -5.04 11.49
CA VAL A 233 0.50 -5.00 12.90
C VAL A 233 -0.27 -6.26 13.25
N ASN A 234 -1.27 -6.62 12.46
CA ASN A 234 -2.08 -7.82 12.70
C ASN A 234 -2.28 -8.67 11.45
N ARG A 235 -2.41 -9.97 11.69
CA ARG A 235 -2.89 -10.95 10.72
C ARG A 235 -3.88 -11.87 11.42
N PHE A 236 -5.13 -11.86 10.98
CA PHE A 236 -6.18 -12.72 11.52
C PHE A 236 -6.81 -13.52 10.39
N ASN A 237 -6.86 -14.85 10.53
CA ASN A 237 -7.53 -15.74 9.57
C ASN A 237 -7.15 -15.49 8.09
N VAL A 238 -5.88 -15.17 7.80
CA VAL A 238 -5.42 -14.87 6.43
C VAL A 238 -4.23 -15.73 5.99
N LYS A 239 -4.26 -16.12 4.72
CA LYS A 239 -3.11 -16.61 3.94
C LYS A 239 -2.86 -15.67 2.75
N GLY A 240 -1.70 -15.74 2.13
CA GLY A 240 -1.27 -14.78 1.10
C GLY A 240 -0.75 -13.48 1.72
N GLY A 241 -0.88 -12.34 1.03
CA GLY A 241 -0.31 -11.09 1.53
C GLY A 241 1.22 -11.12 1.57
N GLU A 242 1.84 -11.73 0.57
CA GLU A 242 3.29 -11.75 0.39
C GLU A 242 3.74 -10.43 -0.20
N SER A 243 4.59 -9.71 0.52
CA SER A 243 5.27 -8.52 0.00
C SER A 243 6.34 -8.94 -0.99
N GLN A 244 6.40 -8.28 -2.14
CA GLN A 244 7.28 -8.59 -3.25
C GLN A 244 8.13 -7.37 -3.59
N ILE A 245 9.44 -7.58 -3.64
CA ILE A 245 10.41 -6.61 -4.16
C ILE A 245 10.73 -7.01 -5.59
N ILE A 246 10.49 -6.09 -6.52
CA ILE A 246 10.56 -6.33 -7.96
C ILE A 246 11.55 -5.32 -8.53
N GLU A 247 12.39 -5.74 -9.46
CA GLU A 247 13.23 -4.82 -10.23
C GLU A 247 12.74 -4.74 -11.66
N LYS A 248 12.56 -3.52 -12.17
CA LYS A 248 12.37 -3.27 -13.59
C LYS A 248 13.72 -3.16 -14.27
N ILE A 249 14.10 -4.19 -15.02
CA ILE A 249 15.42 -4.29 -15.66
C ILE A 249 15.56 -3.25 -16.78
N LEU A 250 16.50 -2.33 -16.63
CA LEU A 250 16.75 -1.27 -17.60
C LEU A 250 17.81 -1.66 -18.65
N PRO A 251 17.67 -1.18 -19.91
CA PRO A 251 16.57 -0.38 -20.45
C PRO A 251 15.38 -1.22 -20.97
N GLN A 252 15.40 -2.54 -20.83
CA GLN A 252 14.43 -3.43 -21.49
C GLN A 252 13.01 -3.35 -20.89
N GLY A 253 12.87 -2.92 -19.64
CA GLY A 253 11.60 -2.68 -18.96
C GLY A 253 10.93 -3.93 -18.37
N ASN A 254 11.52 -5.12 -18.50
CA ASN A 254 10.97 -6.34 -17.91
C ASN A 254 11.13 -6.35 -16.39
N LYS A 255 10.03 -6.69 -15.69
CA LYS A 255 9.97 -6.80 -14.24
C LYS A 255 10.42 -8.20 -13.77
N GLU A 256 11.35 -8.25 -12.83
CA GLU A 256 11.86 -9.46 -12.20
C GLU A 256 11.58 -9.44 -10.69
N LEU A 257 10.96 -10.49 -10.17
CA LEU A 257 10.81 -10.67 -8.72
C LEU A 257 12.17 -11.04 -8.13
N ILE A 258 12.75 -10.14 -7.34
CA ILE A 258 14.09 -10.34 -6.75
C ILE A 258 14.02 -10.83 -5.30
N TYR A 259 12.93 -10.55 -4.59
CA TYR A 259 12.68 -11.06 -3.25
C TYR A 259 11.17 -11.07 -2.92
N HIS A 260 10.72 -11.98 -2.06
CA HIS A 260 9.37 -11.95 -1.51
C HIS A 260 9.36 -12.51 -0.10
N HIS A 261 8.44 -12.02 0.73
CA HIS A 261 8.24 -12.49 2.09
C HIS A 261 6.81 -12.19 2.58
N ALA A 262 6.19 -13.16 3.26
CA ALA A 262 4.93 -12.96 3.95
C ALA A 262 5.17 -12.29 5.32
N LEU A 263 5.28 -10.96 5.35
CA LEU A 263 5.48 -10.18 6.57
C LEU A 263 4.48 -10.58 7.67
N GLN A 264 5.01 -10.83 8.87
CA GLN A 264 4.30 -11.13 10.11
C GLN A 264 4.19 -9.90 11.02
N PRO A 265 3.33 -9.91 12.06
CA PRO A 265 3.27 -8.85 13.06
C PRO A 265 4.65 -8.43 13.57
N GLY A 266 4.94 -7.13 13.45
CA GLY A 266 6.21 -6.50 13.84
C GLY A 266 7.26 -6.43 12.74
N GLU A 267 7.00 -7.03 11.56
CA GLU A 267 7.91 -7.03 10.41
C GLU A 267 7.55 -5.93 9.42
N PHE A 268 8.56 -5.31 8.84
CA PHE A 268 8.41 -4.24 7.85
C PHE A 268 9.29 -4.45 6.62
N ALA A 269 8.94 -3.77 5.52
CA ALA A 269 9.70 -3.73 4.28
C ALA A 269 9.97 -2.28 3.85
N PHE A 270 11.20 -1.82 4.05
CA PHE A 270 11.75 -0.55 3.58
C PHE A 270 12.45 -0.73 2.24
N GLN A 271 12.28 0.21 1.31
CA GLN A 271 13.04 0.27 0.07
C GLN A 271 13.11 1.70 -0.47
N SER A 272 14.07 1.97 -1.36
CA SER A 272 13.94 3.08 -2.30
C SER A 272 12.77 2.87 -3.26
N ASP A 273 12.24 3.98 -3.77
CA ASP A 273 11.04 3.98 -4.61
C ASP A 273 11.28 4.80 -5.89
N THR A 274 10.55 5.87 -6.11
CA THR A 274 10.48 6.55 -7.41
C THR A 274 11.78 7.29 -7.75
N ARG A 275 12.20 7.20 -9.02
CA ARG A 275 13.45 7.80 -9.59
C ARG A 275 14.76 7.15 -9.12
N ASP A 276 14.67 6.03 -8.44
CA ASP A 276 15.81 5.24 -7.98
C ASP A 276 16.78 4.86 -9.12
N GLU A 277 16.28 4.70 -10.35
CA GLU A 277 17.11 4.44 -11.52
C GLU A 277 18.09 5.57 -11.86
N PHE A 278 17.76 6.81 -11.50
CA PHE A 278 18.63 7.96 -11.70
C PHE A 278 19.63 8.14 -10.55
N ILE A 279 19.30 7.63 -9.36
CA ILE A 279 20.07 7.80 -8.13
C ILE A 279 21.01 6.60 -7.92
N HIS A 280 20.46 5.40 -7.90
CA HIS A 280 21.21 4.17 -7.62
C HIS A 280 21.46 3.35 -8.89
N GLY A 281 20.66 3.51 -9.95
CA GLY A 281 20.84 2.78 -11.21
C GLY A 281 20.12 1.43 -11.26
N THR A 282 19.21 1.20 -10.33
CA THR A 282 18.23 0.10 -10.32
C THR A 282 16.84 0.71 -10.10
N ASP A 283 15.81 0.10 -10.68
CA ASP A 283 14.43 0.63 -10.70
C ASP A 283 13.55 -0.34 -9.89
N LEU A 284 13.30 -0.01 -8.63
CA LEU A 284 12.57 -0.89 -7.70
C LEU A 284 11.08 -0.60 -7.71
N TRP A 285 10.32 -1.68 -7.81
CA TRP A 285 8.87 -1.73 -7.78
C TRP A 285 8.47 -2.65 -6.65
N HIS A 286 7.23 -2.52 -6.16
CA HIS A 286 6.72 -3.43 -5.15
C HIS A 286 5.30 -3.91 -5.48
N HIS A 287 4.93 -5.03 -4.88
CA HIS A 287 3.58 -5.57 -4.96
C HIS A 287 3.27 -6.38 -3.69
N VAL A 288 1.99 -6.61 -3.42
CA VAL A 288 1.54 -7.51 -2.37
C VAL A 288 0.52 -8.48 -2.95
N THR A 289 0.76 -9.78 -2.79
CA THR A 289 -0.21 -10.78 -3.28
C THR A 289 -1.53 -10.69 -2.52
N PRO A 290 -2.68 -10.99 -3.16
CA PRO A 290 -3.97 -10.93 -2.48
C PRO A 290 -4.01 -11.79 -1.22
N ILE A 291 -4.72 -11.32 -0.18
CA ILE A 291 -5.03 -12.12 1.00
C ILE A 291 -6.31 -12.92 0.76
N ARG A 292 -6.39 -14.11 1.37
CA ARG A 292 -7.59 -14.96 1.38
C ARG A 292 -7.82 -15.48 2.78
N THR A 293 -9.07 -15.82 3.08
CA THR A 293 -9.40 -16.50 4.34
C THR A 293 -8.60 -17.81 4.46
N ALA A 294 -7.97 -17.99 5.62
CA ALA A 294 -7.17 -19.19 5.91
C ALA A 294 -8.10 -20.36 6.27
N ASP A 295 -9.05 -20.10 7.16
CA ASP A 295 -10.11 -21.00 7.59
C ASP A 295 -11.49 -20.34 7.34
N PRO A 296 -12.27 -20.83 6.36
CA PRO A 296 -13.62 -20.33 6.11
C PRO A 296 -14.57 -20.43 7.32
N ALA A 297 -14.32 -21.34 8.27
CA ALA A 297 -15.16 -21.51 9.45
C ALA A 297 -15.01 -20.37 10.48
N LEU A 298 -13.91 -19.62 10.43
CA LEU A 298 -13.68 -18.46 11.29
C LEU A 298 -14.26 -17.15 10.72
N GLY A 299 -14.88 -17.20 9.53
CA GLY A 299 -15.47 -16.05 8.87
C GLY A 299 -14.42 -15.23 8.10
N GLU A 300 -14.45 -13.92 8.26
CA GLU A 300 -13.57 -12.98 7.56
C GLU A 300 -12.10 -13.14 7.99
N GLY A 301 -11.20 -12.69 7.12
CA GLY A 301 -9.78 -12.57 7.39
C GLY A 301 -9.33 -11.12 7.29
N TRP A 302 -8.36 -10.73 8.11
CA TRP A 302 -7.87 -9.36 8.22
C TRP A 302 -6.35 -9.30 8.19
N ARG A 303 -5.82 -8.34 7.42
CA ARG A 303 -4.41 -7.96 7.43
C ARG A 303 -4.32 -6.46 7.67
N GLU A 304 -3.63 -6.08 8.73
CA GLU A 304 -3.59 -4.69 9.21
C GLU A 304 -2.16 -4.21 9.30
N LEU A 305 -1.91 -3.02 8.78
CA LEU A 305 -0.55 -2.54 8.57
C LEU A 305 -0.47 -1.01 8.54
N ILE A 306 0.74 -0.52 8.74
CA ILE A 306 1.10 0.90 8.61
C ILE A 306 2.16 1.01 7.51
N GLY A 307 1.85 1.74 6.43
CA GLY A 307 2.80 2.07 5.36
C GLY A 307 3.35 3.49 5.52
N PHE A 308 4.46 3.80 4.86
CA PHE A 308 5.01 5.16 4.80
C PHE A 308 5.44 5.53 3.40
N ASP A 309 5.02 6.71 2.96
CA ASP A 309 5.69 7.45 1.89
C ASP A 309 6.71 8.39 2.53
N ILE A 310 7.96 8.34 2.08
CA ILE A 310 9.08 9.05 2.72
C ILE A 310 9.75 9.95 1.69
N ASN A 311 9.69 11.26 1.91
CA ASN A 311 10.30 12.26 1.04
C ASN A 311 11.35 13.07 1.81
N VAL A 312 12.51 13.26 1.21
CA VAL A 312 13.56 14.16 1.69
C VAL A 312 13.22 15.58 1.21
N ILE A 313 13.15 16.54 2.12
CA ILE A 313 12.55 17.87 1.84
C ILE A 313 13.46 19.06 2.17
N ASP A 314 14.77 18.85 2.18
CA ASP A 314 15.80 19.87 2.39
C ASP A 314 16.68 20.13 1.16
#